data_AF-A0A5Q4GBZ2-F1
#
_entry.id   AF-A0A5Q4GBZ2-F1
#
_cell.length_a   1.000
_cell.length_b   1.000
_cell.length_c   1.000
_cell.angle_alpha   90.00
_cell.angle_beta   90.00
_cell.angle_gamma   90.00
#
_symmetry.space_group_name_H-M   'P 1'
#
loop_
_entity.id
_entity.type
_entity.pdbx_description
1 polymer ?
#
loop_
_entity_poly.entity_id
_entity_poly.type
_entity_poly.pdbx_seq_one_letter_code
_entity_poly.pdbx_strand_id
1 'polypeptide(L)'
;MLKKSIMKGAHLDPLDRFRLSLSTTGLLVATLFFATSLSPSLVPRPFMMQALLSGVALAAGYAVGVFLHWLWHFMELPELRDRVLLISKIIAWLLCVTVAIAFLVRASAWQNSVRELMNMAPVETARPFSVGLVAVLVFVFLLAIARLFLFIKRSVARHVDRVVPTRISLVIGALVALLLFWGVISGVLARFALNSFDASFQQLDLLIEDELDPPSDPRHSGSEASLLAWDDLGRQGRRFIAGTPSGEELARTSPGPVMEPIRIYAGLNSGESIEQRAALALAEMERVGAFERDY
;
A
#
# COMPACT_ATOMS: atom_id res chain seq x y z
N MET A 1 -10.20 -14.84 -45.37
CA MET A 1 -11.40 -14.84 -44.51
C MET A 1 -11.28 -15.82 -43.31
N LEU A 2 -10.08 -16.13 -42.81
CA LEU A 2 -9.85 -17.19 -41.80
C LEU A 2 -9.16 -16.71 -40.50
N LYS A 3 -9.00 -15.39 -40.29
CA LYS A 3 -8.30 -14.83 -39.12
C LYS A 3 -9.24 -14.30 -38.02
N LYS A 4 -10.55 -14.54 -38.12
CA LYS A 4 -11.58 -13.96 -37.22
C LYS A 4 -12.21 -14.97 -36.24
N SER A 5 -11.74 -16.22 -36.17
CA SER A 5 -12.42 -17.28 -35.41
C SER A 5 -11.78 -17.69 -34.07
N ILE A 6 -10.73 -17.00 -33.59
CA ILE A 6 -10.10 -17.29 -32.29
C ILE A 6 -10.58 -16.32 -31.18
N MET A 7 -11.72 -15.66 -31.41
CA MET A 7 -12.36 -14.73 -30.47
C MET A 7 -13.72 -15.22 -29.95
N LYS A 8 -13.99 -16.53 -29.95
CA LYS A 8 -15.08 -17.07 -29.11
C LYS A 8 -14.55 -17.25 -27.70
N GLY A 9 -14.69 -16.19 -26.92
CA GLY A 9 -14.53 -16.23 -25.47
C GLY A 9 -15.50 -17.25 -24.89
N ALA A 10 -14.96 -18.35 -24.37
CA ALA A 10 -15.61 -19.04 -23.28
C ALA A 10 -15.71 -18.03 -22.14
N HIS A 11 -16.94 -17.69 -21.73
CA HIS A 11 -17.21 -16.99 -20.48
C HIS A 11 -16.77 -17.90 -19.32
N LEU A 12 -15.46 -18.01 -19.12
CA LEU A 12 -14.89 -18.60 -17.92
C LEU A 12 -14.96 -17.52 -16.85
N ASP A 13 -15.53 -17.88 -15.71
CA ASP A 13 -15.57 -17.05 -14.53
C ASP A 13 -14.18 -16.48 -14.23
N PRO A 14 -14.07 -15.26 -13.66
CA PRO A 14 -12.78 -14.67 -13.31
C PRO A 14 -11.90 -15.62 -12.47
N LEU A 15 -12.55 -16.43 -11.63
CA LEU A 15 -11.94 -17.46 -10.80
C LEU A 15 -11.45 -18.67 -11.61
N ASP A 16 -12.13 -19.07 -12.67
CA ASP A 16 -11.69 -20.16 -13.54
C ASP A 16 -10.54 -19.72 -14.44
N ARG A 17 -10.57 -18.48 -14.95
CA ARG A 17 -9.40 -17.85 -15.59
C ARG A 17 -8.22 -17.75 -14.63
N PHE A 18 -8.47 -17.43 -13.36
CA PHE A 18 -7.45 -17.38 -12.32
C PHE A 18 -6.84 -18.77 -12.08
N ARG A 19 -7.67 -19.82 -11.92
CA ARG A 19 -7.23 -21.21 -11.70
C ARG A 19 -6.50 -21.80 -12.91
N LEU A 20 -6.98 -21.55 -14.12
CA LEU A 20 -6.34 -21.99 -15.36
C LEU A 20 -5.02 -21.25 -15.66
N SER A 21 -4.86 -20.03 -15.12
CA SER A 21 -3.61 -19.26 -15.25
C SER A 21 -2.48 -19.72 -14.33
N LEU A 22 -2.76 -20.53 -13.31
CA LEU A 22 -1.71 -21.00 -12.41
C LEU A 22 -0.90 -22.10 -13.08
N SER A 23 0.33 -21.76 -13.46
CA SER A 23 1.27 -22.72 -14.04
C SER A 23 1.61 -23.85 -13.05
N THR A 24 1.44 -25.09 -13.50
CA THR A 24 1.76 -26.31 -12.73
C THR A 24 3.25 -26.40 -12.41
N THR A 25 4.10 -26.07 -13.39
CA THR A 25 5.55 -25.99 -13.19
C THR A 25 5.92 -24.87 -12.21
N GLY A 26 5.18 -23.75 -12.27
CA GLY A 26 5.23 -22.69 -11.25
C GLY A 26 5.01 -23.23 -9.85
N LEU A 27 3.92 -23.98 -9.63
CA LEU A 27 3.57 -24.52 -8.32
C LEU A 27 4.59 -25.54 -7.80
N LEU A 28 5.12 -26.40 -8.67
CA LEU A 28 6.12 -27.41 -8.30
C LEU A 28 7.43 -26.75 -7.83
N VAL A 29 7.95 -25.80 -8.60
CA VAL A 29 9.18 -25.07 -8.24
C VAL A 29 8.95 -24.20 -7.00
N ALA A 30 7.77 -23.55 -6.89
CA ALA A 30 7.36 -22.82 -5.69
C ALA A 30 7.42 -23.70 -4.45
N THR A 31 6.83 -24.90 -4.52
CA THR A 31 6.78 -25.83 -3.39
C THR A 31 8.19 -26.29 -2.98
N LEU A 32 9.09 -26.49 -3.94
CA LEU A 32 10.49 -26.83 -3.65
C LEU A 32 11.21 -25.69 -2.92
N PHE A 33 10.98 -24.45 -3.33
CA PHE A 33 11.54 -23.25 -2.67
C PHE A 33 10.97 -23.05 -1.27
N PHE A 34 9.68 -23.30 -1.09
CA PHE A 34 9.02 -23.27 0.20
C PHE A 34 9.57 -24.35 1.15
N ALA A 35 9.73 -25.58 0.65
CA ALA A 35 10.33 -26.69 1.40
C ALA A 35 11.78 -26.40 1.82
N THR A 36 12.58 -25.82 0.92
CA THR A 36 13.96 -25.39 1.23
C THR A 36 13.99 -24.25 2.24
N SER A 37 13.06 -23.29 2.17
CA SER A 37 12.92 -22.23 3.19
C SER A 37 12.60 -22.75 4.59
N LEU A 38 11.89 -23.87 4.68
CA LEU A 38 11.55 -24.56 5.95
C LEU A 38 12.65 -25.51 6.45
N SER A 39 13.78 -25.59 5.75
CA SER A 39 14.90 -26.44 6.14
C SER A 39 15.48 -26.03 7.49
N PRO A 40 16.03 -26.99 8.27
CA PRO A 40 16.53 -26.72 9.61
C PRO A 40 17.58 -25.60 9.59
N SER A 41 17.36 -24.56 10.40
CA SER A 41 18.28 -23.45 10.61
C SER A 41 18.67 -23.40 12.08
N LEU A 42 19.96 -23.25 12.34
CA LEU A 42 20.53 -23.14 13.70
C LEU A 42 20.20 -21.81 14.38
N VAL A 43 19.65 -20.84 13.65
CA VAL A 43 19.23 -19.54 14.19
C VAL A 43 17.76 -19.61 14.59
N PRO A 44 17.41 -19.38 15.86
CA PRO A 44 16.01 -19.28 16.28
C PRO A 44 15.37 -18.05 15.63
N ARG A 45 14.62 -18.25 14.56
CA ARG A 45 13.88 -17.17 13.87
C ARG A 45 12.50 -16.99 14.51
N PRO A 46 12.03 -15.75 14.72
CA PRO A 46 10.65 -15.50 15.11
C PRO A 46 9.71 -15.97 14.00
N PHE A 47 8.51 -16.43 14.39
CA PHE A 47 7.55 -17.04 13.48
C PHE A 47 7.20 -16.14 12.28
N MET A 48 7.10 -14.82 12.51
CA MET A 48 6.75 -13.85 11.48
C MET A 48 7.81 -13.75 10.39
N MET A 49 9.09 -13.74 10.76
CA MET A 49 10.19 -13.71 9.78
C MET A 49 10.22 -15.00 8.96
N GLN A 50 9.99 -16.15 9.58
CA GLN A 50 9.96 -17.43 8.87
C GLN A 50 8.80 -17.50 7.87
N ALA A 51 7.61 -17.03 8.28
CA ALA A 51 6.44 -17.00 7.42
C ALA A 51 6.65 -16.05 6.22
N LEU A 52 7.21 -14.87 6.47
CA LEU A 52 7.53 -13.90 5.41
C LEU A 52 8.56 -14.48 4.43
N LEU A 53 9.66 -15.04 4.93
CA LEU A 53 10.70 -15.66 4.11
C LEU A 53 10.12 -16.79 3.26
N SER A 54 9.29 -17.65 3.85
CA SER A 54 8.68 -18.78 3.16
C SER A 54 7.68 -18.34 2.10
N GLY A 55 6.90 -17.28 2.36
CA GLY A 55 6.01 -16.68 1.37
C GLY A 55 6.75 -16.04 0.19
N VAL A 56 7.85 -15.34 0.46
CA VAL A 56 8.73 -14.76 -0.57
C VAL A 56 9.40 -15.86 -1.38
N ALA A 57 9.92 -16.91 -0.73
CA ALA A 57 10.52 -18.06 -1.41
C ALA A 57 9.51 -18.78 -2.30
N LEU A 58 8.27 -18.98 -1.82
CA LEU A 58 7.17 -19.54 -2.60
C LEU A 58 6.87 -18.67 -3.84
N ALA A 59 6.84 -17.34 -3.69
CA ALA A 59 6.64 -16.42 -4.81
C ALA A 59 7.79 -16.43 -5.82
N ALA A 60 9.03 -16.47 -5.35
CA ALA A 60 10.22 -16.56 -6.20
C ALA A 60 10.25 -17.87 -6.98
N GLY A 61 10.02 -19.00 -6.32
CA GLY A 61 9.95 -20.31 -6.98
C GLY A 61 8.81 -20.38 -8.01
N TYR A 62 7.67 -19.76 -7.72
CA TYR A 62 6.59 -19.63 -8.70
C TYR A 62 7.00 -18.82 -9.93
N ALA A 63 7.65 -17.67 -9.72
CA ALA A 63 8.14 -16.82 -10.81
C ALA A 63 9.15 -17.57 -11.70
N VAL A 64 10.08 -18.31 -11.08
CA VAL A 64 11.05 -19.17 -11.80
C VAL A 64 10.33 -20.26 -12.59
N GLY A 65 9.35 -20.97 -11.99
CA GLY A 65 8.63 -22.02 -12.70
C GLY A 65 7.76 -21.48 -13.85
N VAL A 66 7.20 -20.27 -13.73
CA VAL A 66 6.53 -19.57 -14.84
C VAL A 66 7.53 -19.19 -15.94
N PHE A 67 8.70 -18.68 -15.58
CA PHE A 67 9.76 -18.35 -16.54
C PHE A 67 10.26 -19.59 -17.29
N LEU A 68 10.49 -20.70 -16.60
CA LEU A 68 10.86 -21.98 -17.20
C LEU A 68 9.78 -22.49 -18.15
N HIS A 69 8.50 -22.35 -17.79
CA HIS A 69 7.40 -22.72 -18.69
C HIS A 69 7.34 -21.83 -19.93
N TRP A 70 7.54 -20.52 -19.75
CA TRP A 70 7.64 -19.59 -20.87
C TRP A 70 8.81 -19.93 -21.79
N LEU A 71 9.97 -20.28 -21.23
CA LEU A 71 11.14 -20.71 -21.99
C LEU A 71 10.89 -22.02 -22.74
N TRP A 72 10.21 -22.98 -22.11
CA TRP A 72 9.81 -24.24 -22.75
C TRP A 72 8.94 -24.00 -23.98
N HIS A 73 7.95 -23.10 -23.87
CA HIS A 73 7.09 -22.72 -24.98
C HIS A 73 7.84 -21.89 -26.04
N PHE A 74 8.78 -21.04 -25.62
CA PHE A 74 9.66 -20.30 -26.53
C PHE A 74 10.56 -21.22 -27.36
N MET A 75 10.92 -22.41 -26.85
CA MET A 75 11.65 -23.45 -27.58
C MET A 75 10.75 -24.38 -28.40
N GLU A 76 9.45 -24.08 -28.51
CA GLU A 76 8.45 -24.87 -29.29
C GLU A 76 8.39 -26.36 -28.90
N LEU A 77 8.70 -26.68 -27.64
CA LEU A 77 8.69 -28.06 -27.16
C LEU A 77 7.24 -28.61 -27.06
N PRO A 78 7.03 -29.90 -27.33
CA PRO A 78 5.70 -30.48 -27.46
C PRO A 78 4.87 -30.39 -26.17
N GLU A 79 3.61 -29.99 -26.31
CA GLU A 79 2.65 -29.91 -25.20
C GLU A 79 1.82 -31.21 -25.08
N LEU A 80 1.48 -31.58 -23.85
CA LEU A 80 0.67 -32.78 -23.56
C LEU A 80 -0.81 -32.51 -23.88
N ARG A 81 -1.52 -33.50 -24.46
CA ARG A 81 -2.97 -33.42 -24.79
C ARG A 81 -3.83 -33.05 -23.57
N ASP A 82 -4.91 -32.29 -23.81
CA ASP A 82 -5.75 -31.60 -22.82
C ASP A 82 -6.23 -32.46 -21.63
N ARG A 83 -6.65 -33.71 -21.86
CA ARG A 83 -7.14 -34.60 -20.78
C ARG A 83 -6.01 -35.08 -19.85
N VAL A 84 -4.84 -35.38 -20.41
CA VAL A 84 -3.64 -35.78 -19.65
C VAL A 84 -3.08 -34.58 -18.88
N LEU A 85 -3.21 -33.38 -19.46
CA LEU A 85 -2.83 -32.11 -18.83
C LEU A 85 -3.66 -31.81 -17.57
N LEU A 86 -4.98 -32.08 -17.58
CA LEU A 86 -5.83 -31.85 -16.41
C LEU A 86 -5.53 -32.83 -15.26
N ILE A 87 -5.36 -34.10 -15.58
CA ILE A 87 -5.04 -35.13 -14.57
C ILE A 87 -3.66 -34.87 -13.95
N SER A 88 -2.66 -34.56 -14.79
CA SER A 88 -1.32 -34.20 -14.31
C SER A 88 -1.33 -32.92 -13.46
N LYS A 89 -2.17 -31.93 -13.78
CA LYS A 89 -2.40 -30.74 -12.95
C LYS A 89 -2.93 -31.10 -11.55
N ILE A 90 -3.94 -31.96 -11.48
CA ILE A 90 -4.54 -32.38 -10.20
C ILE A 90 -3.52 -33.16 -9.36
N ILE A 91 -2.80 -34.11 -9.98
CA ILE A 91 -1.75 -34.89 -9.31
C ILE A 91 -0.64 -33.97 -8.80
N ALA A 92 -0.16 -33.04 -9.63
CA ALA A 92 0.88 -32.09 -9.23
C ALA A 92 0.41 -31.18 -8.08
N TRP A 93 -0.85 -30.74 -8.09
CA TRP A 93 -1.42 -29.94 -7.01
C TRP A 93 -1.50 -30.74 -5.70
N LEU A 94 -2.03 -31.97 -5.75
CA LEU A 94 -2.07 -32.88 -4.61
C LEU A 94 -0.66 -33.14 -4.06
N LEU A 95 0.31 -33.36 -4.94
CA LEU A 95 1.71 -33.56 -4.56
C LEU A 95 2.27 -32.32 -3.87
N CYS A 96 2.05 -31.12 -4.41
CA CYS A 96 2.51 -29.88 -3.82
C CYS A 96 1.93 -29.65 -2.42
N VAL A 97 0.62 -29.84 -2.26
CA VAL A 97 -0.07 -29.71 -0.97
C VAL A 97 0.48 -30.72 0.04
N THR A 98 0.65 -31.98 -0.38
CA THR A 98 1.18 -33.04 0.48
C THR A 98 2.59 -32.72 0.94
N VAL A 99 3.47 -32.29 0.03
CA VAL A 99 4.85 -31.90 0.35
C VAL A 99 4.87 -30.69 1.29
N ALA A 100 4.07 -29.65 1.02
CA ALA A 100 4.00 -28.46 1.86
C ALA A 100 3.56 -28.79 3.30
N ILE A 101 2.51 -29.61 3.46
CA ILE A 101 2.04 -30.07 4.78
C ILE A 101 3.12 -30.89 5.49
N ALA A 102 3.74 -31.85 4.79
CA ALA A 102 4.78 -32.69 5.37
C ALA A 102 5.98 -31.87 5.89
N PHE A 103 6.42 -30.86 5.12
CA PHE A 103 7.52 -29.96 5.53
C PHE A 103 7.12 -29.03 6.68
N LEU A 104 5.87 -28.52 6.71
CA LEU A 104 5.40 -27.72 7.84
C LEU A 104 5.37 -28.52 9.15
N VAL A 105 4.90 -29.76 9.10
CA VAL A 105 4.90 -30.65 10.28
C VAL A 105 6.33 -30.98 10.72
N ARG A 106 7.21 -31.31 9.77
CA ARG A 106 8.63 -31.60 10.06
C ARG A 106 9.40 -30.39 10.57
N ALA A 107 9.10 -29.19 10.09
CA ALA A 107 9.76 -27.96 10.55
C ALA A 107 9.58 -27.74 12.06
N SER A 108 8.41 -28.10 12.60
CA SER A 108 8.17 -28.07 14.06
C SER A 108 9.06 -29.05 14.81
N ALA A 109 9.14 -30.28 14.32
CA ALA A 109 9.98 -31.33 14.92
C ALA A 109 11.45 -30.91 14.92
N TRP A 110 11.96 -30.40 13.80
CA TRP A 110 13.33 -29.91 13.69
C TRP A 110 13.61 -28.72 14.63
N GLN A 111 12.67 -27.79 14.74
CA GLN A 111 12.79 -26.65 15.66
C GLN A 111 12.78 -27.08 17.13
N ASN A 112 11.96 -28.08 17.48
CA ASN A 112 11.90 -28.61 18.84
C ASN A 112 13.17 -29.38 19.21
N SER A 113 13.76 -30.15 18.29
CA SER A 113 15.05 -30.81 18.55
C SER A 113 16.17 -29.82 18.85
N VAL A 114 16.25 -28.70 18.13
CA VAL A 114 17.24 -27.65 18.41
C VAL A 114 16.94 -26.94 19.74
N ARG A 115 15.68 -26.65 20.04
CA ARG A 115 15.29 -26.01 21.31
C ARG A 115 15.54 -26.90 22.51
N GLU A 116 15.33 -28.21 22.39
CA GLU A 116 15.65 -29.21 23.40
C GLU A 116 17.16 -29.21 23.69
N LEU A 117 18.00 -29.26 22.66
CA LEU A 117 19.46 -29.15 22.79
C LEU A 117 19.90 -27.82 23.43
N MET A 118 19.12 -26.75 23.26
CA MET A 118 19.37 -25.42 23.81
C MET A 118 18.66 -25.17 25.17
N ASN A 119 18.05 -26.20 25.79
CA ASN A 119 17.27 -26.10 27.02
C ASN A 119 16.17 -25.00 27.00
N MET A 120 15.50 -24.83 25.85
CA MET A 120 14.40 -23.89 25.65
C MET A 120 13.04 -24.60 25.63
N ALA A 121 11.98 -23.88 26.02
CA ALA A 121 10.61 -24.39 25.94
C ALA A 121 10.20 -24.76 24.49
N PRO A 122 9.46 -25.85 24.28
CA PRO A 122 9.07 -26.31 22.95
C PRO A 122 8.11 -25.34 22.26
N VAL A 123 8.12 -25.36 20.92
CA VAL A 123 7.18 -24.63 20.07
C VAL A 123 5.82 -25.31 20.12
N GLU A 124 4.76 -24.52 20.32
CA GLU A 124 3.38 -25.02 20.28
C GLU A 124 3.00 -25.61 18.91
N THR A 125 2.28 -26.72 18.95
CA THR A 125 1.91 -27.55 17.79
C THR A 125 1.09 -26.80 16.72
N ALA A 126 0.40 -25.71 17.08
CA ALA A 126 -0.40 -24.90 16.15
C ALA A 126 0.42 -23.85 15.35
N ARG A 127 1.64 -23.51 15.80
CA ARG A 127 2.46 -22.46 15.18
C ARG A 127 2.87 -22.75 13.73
N PRO A 128 3.20 -23.99 13.31
CA PRO A 128 3.55 -24.28 11.91
C PRO A 128 2.43 -23.99 10.92
N PHE A 129 1.17 -24.25 11.29
CA PHE A 129 0.03 -23.94 10.43
C PHE A 129 -0.17 -22.43 10.25
N SER A 130 0.10 -21.65 11.31
CA SER A 130 0.09 -20.19 11.24
C SER A 130 1.18 -19.67 10.31
N VAL A 131 2.39 -20.27 10.34
CA VAL A 131 3.48 -19.96 9.40
C VAL A 131 3.06 -20.27 7.96
N GLY A 132 2.44 -21.42 7.72
CA GLY A 132 1.92 -21.79 6.41
C GLY A 132 0.86 -20.81 5.90
N LEU A 133 -0.11 -20.44 6.74
CA LEU A 133 -1.17 -19.50 6.38
C LEU A 133 -0.60 -18.12 6.02
N VAL A 134 0.28 -17.56 6.86
CA VAL A 134 0.90 -16.26 6.59
C VAL A 134 1.77 -16.31 5.34
N ALA A 135 2.52 -17.39 5.12
CA ALA A 135 3.30 -17.57 3.90
C ALA A 135 2.42 -17.59 2.63
N VAL A 136 1.26 -18.26 2.67
CA VAL A 136 0.29 -18.26 1.58
C VAL A 136 -0.28 -16.85 1.36
N LEU A 137 -0.63 -16.11 2.42
CA LEU A 137 -1.11 -14.73 2.32
C LEU A 137 -0.07 -13.82 1.66
N VAL A 138 1.19 -13.91 2.08
CA VAL A 138 2.31 -13.18 1.47
C VAL A 138 2.47 -13.55 0.00
N PHE A 139 2.40 -14.84 -0.35
CA PHE A 139 2.46 -15.30 -1.74
C PHE A 139 1.32 -14.73 -2.60
N VAL A 140 0.08 -14.81 -2.11
CA VAL A 140 -1.10 -14.27 -2.81
C VAL A 140 -0.96 -12.76 -3.00
N PHE A 141 -0.49 -12.05 -1.97
CA PHE A 141 -0.24 -10.61 -2.03
C PHE A 141 0.80 -10.24 -3.09
N LEU A 142 1.96 -10.89 -3.09
CA LEU A 142 3.02 -10.67 -4.09
C LEU A 142 2.54 -11.02 -5.51
N LEU A 143 1.77 -12.10 -5.65
CA LEU A 143 1.18 -12.48 -6.93
C LEU A 143 0.14 -11.45 -7.40
N ALA A 144 -0.65 -10.87 -6.49
CA ALA A 144 -1.60 -9.81 -6.81
C ALA A 144 -0.88 -8.55 -7.31
N ILE A 145 0.21 -8.14 -6.64
CA ILE A 145 1.09 -7.03 -7.06
C ILE A 145 1.63 -7.29 -8.48
N ALA A 146 2.19 -8.47 -8.73
CA ALA A 146 2.72 -8.82 -10.06
C ALA A 146 1.63 -8.79 -11.15
N ARG A 147 0.41 -9.29 -10.83
CA ARG A 147 -0.73 -9.25 -11.76
C ARG A 147 -1.23 -7.83 -12.01
N LEU A 148 -1.25 -6.98 -10.99
CA LEU A 148 -1.60 -5.57 -11.11
C LEU A 148 -0.61 -4.84 -12.04
N PHE A 149 0.68 -5.08 -11.87
CA PHE A 149 1.71 -4.55 -12.79
C PHE A 149 1.43 -4.94 -14.24
N LEU A 150 1.18 -6.23 -14.50
CA LEU A 150 0.86 -6.72 -15.84
C LEU A 150 -0.46 -6.16 -16.39
N PHE A 151 -1.46 -5.97 -15.52
CA PHE A 151 -2.73 -5.37 -15.88
C PHE A 151 -2.55 -3.92 -16.33
N ILE A 152 -1.84 -3.10 -15.54
CA ILE A 152 -1.54 -1.70 -15.89
C ILE A 152 -0.76 -1.65 -17.19
N LYS A 153 0.31 -2.44 -17.31
CA LYS A 153 1.11 -2.54 -18.54
C LYS A 153 0.25 -2.80 -19.76
N ARG A 154 -0.62 -3.82 -19.70
CA ARG A 154 -1.49 -4.21 -20.82
C ARG A 154 -2.59 -3.20 -21.08
N SER A 155 -3.12 -2.55 -20.05
CA SER A 155 -4.16 -1.53 -20.20
C SER A 155 -3.62 -0.28 -20.89
N VAL A 156 -2.45 0.20 -20.48
CA VAL A 156 -1.75 1.30 -21.14
C VAL A 156 -1.37 0.92 -22.57
N ALA A 157 -0.75 -0.26 -22.76
CA ALA A 157 -0.37 -0.73 -24.09
C ALA A 157 -1.58 -0.78 -25.04
N ARG A 158 -2.73 -1.32 -24.61
CA ARG A 158 -3.96 -1.35 -25.42
C ARG A 158 -4.50 0.03 -25.80
N HIS A 159 -4.33 1.01 -24.92
CA HIS A 159 -4.77 2.38 -25.19
C HIS A 159 -3.87 3.04 -26.24
N VAL A 160 -2.56 2.85 -26.08
CA VAL A 160 -1.50 3.44 -26.91
C VAL A 160 -1.37 2.76 -28.28
N ASP A 161 -1.73 1.47 -28.38
CA ASP A 161 -1.73 0.68 -29.63
C ASP A 161 -2.67 1.23 -30.71
N ARG A 162 -3.58 2.14 -30.36
CA ARG A 162 -4.41 2.87 -31.33
C ARG A 162 -3.62 3.92 -32.13
N VAL A 163 -2.47 4.36 -31.60
CA VAL A 163 -1.70 5.49 -32.14
C VAL A 163 -0.32 5.06 -32.64
N VAL A 164 0.31 4.09 -31.98
CA VAL A 164 1.66 3.61 -32.30
C VAL A 164 1.74 2.09 -32.44
N PRO A 165 2.76 1.57 -33.17
CA PRO A 165 2.96 0.14 -33.35
C PRO A 165 3.04 -0.65 -32.04
N THR A 166 2.51 -1.87 -32.04
CA THR A 166 2.37 -2.73 -30.85
C THR A 166 3.65 -2.93 -30.05
N ARG A 167 4.81 -3.00 -30.70
CA ARG A 167 6.11 -3.13 -29.99
C ARG A 167 6.38 -1.90 -29.11
N ILE A 168 6.12 -0.72 -29.64
CA ILE A 168 6.30 0.56 -28.93
C ILE A 168 5.27 0.68 -27.81
N SER A 169 4.01 0.30 -28.07
CA SER A 169 2.93 0.29 -27.08
C SER A 169 3.25 -0.60 -25.87
N LEU A 170 3.88 -1.76 -26.09
CA LEU A 170 4.34 -2.64 -25.01
C LEU A 170 5.45 -2.01 -24.16
N VAL A 171 6.39 -1.30 -24.78
CA VAL A 171 7.48 -0.59 -24.07
C VAL A 171 6.92 0.58 -23.26
N ILE A 172 6.05 1.39 -23.85
CA ILE A 172 5.37 2.51 -23.16
C ILE A 172 4.55 1.99 -21.99
N GLY A 173 3.76 0.93 -22.20
CA GLY A 173 2.99 0.30 -21.12
C GLY A 173 3.88 -0.20 -19.98
N ALA A 174 5.04 -0.77 -20.29
CA ALA A 174 5.98 -1.26 -19.29
C ALA A 174 6.63 -0.10 -18.52
N LEU A 175 7.02 0.97 -19.22
CA LEU A 175 7.59 2.16 -18.64
C LEU A 175 6.61 2.86 -17.69
N VAL A 176 5.35 3.05 -18.12
CA VAL A 176 4.31 3.66 -17.27
C VAL A 176 4.03 2.80 -16.04
N ALA A 177 3.90 1.48 -16.19
CA ALA A 177 3.73 0.60 -15.04
C ALA A 177 4.92 0.68 -14.07
N LEU A 178 6.15 0.73 -14.59
CA LEU A 178 7.36 0.88 -13.79
C LEU A 178 7.38 2.20 -13.02
N LEU A 179 7.11 3.32 -13.70
CA LEU A 179 7.09 4.65 -13.08
C LEU A 179 5.99 4.77 -12.00
N LEU A 180 4.82 4.20 -12.24
CA LEU A 180 3.74 4.17 -11.26
C LEU A 180 4.14 3.39 -10.00
N PHE A 181 4.68 2.17 -10.16
CA PHE A 181 5.13 1.38 -9.03
C PHE A 181 6.30 2.04 -8.29
N TRP A 182 7.26 2.61 -9.04
CA TRP A 182 8.35 3.38 -8.46
C TRP A 182 7.85 4.58 -7.65
N GLY A 183 6.88 5.33 -8.19
CA GLY A 183 6.27 6.47 -7.50
C GLY A 183 5.58 6.08 -6.19
N VAL A 184 4.91 4.93 -6.15
CA VAL A 184 4.28 4.39 -4.95
C VAL A 184 5.33 3.98 -3.91
N ILE A 185 6.36 3.23 -4.33
CA ILE A 185 7.43 2.75 -3.44
C ILE A 185 8.24 3.91 -2.87
N SER A 186 8.54 4.93 -3.68
CA SER A 186 9.33 6.11 -3.28
C SER A 186 8.53 7.15 -2.49
N GLY A 187 7.21 6.98 -2.33
CA GLY A 187 6.33 7.97 -1.70
C GLY A 187 6.25 9.31 -2.46
N VAL A 188 6.80 9.39 -3.67
CA VAL A 188 6.76 10.60 -4.52
C VAL A 188 5.37 10.80 -5.09
N LEU A 189 4.66 9.71 -5.45
CA LEU A 189 3.29 9.81 -5.96
C LEU A 189 2.32 10.36 -4.90
N ALA A 190 2.52 9.97 -3.64
CA ALA A 190 1.73 10.47 -2.52
C ALA A 190 1.97 11.97 -2.29
N ARG A 191 3.24 12.40 -2.28
CA ARG A 191 3.62 13.82 -2.17
C ARG A 191 3.10 14.66 -3.35
N PHE A 192 3.23 14.16 -4.58
CA PHE A 192 2.73 14.85 -5.78
C PHE A 192 1.21 14.99 -5.76
N ALA A 193 0.48 13.93 -5.37
CA ALA A 193 -0.98 13.98 -5.25
C ALA A 193 -1.42 15.00 -4.19
N LEU A 194 -0.82 14.96 -2.99
CA LEU A 194 -1.11 15.92 -1.92
C LEU A 194 -0.83 17.36 -2.35
N ASN A 195 0.33 17.64 -2.92
CA ASN A 195 0.68 18.98 -3.41
C ASN A 195 -0.27 19.48 -4.52
N SER A 196 -0.78 18.58 -5.37
CA SER A 196 -1.75 18.94 -6.42
C SER A 196 -3.12 19.30 -5.84
N PHE A 197 -3.54 18.60 -4.77
CA PHE A 197 -4.76 18.96 -4.04
C PHE A 197 -4.59 20.29 -3.34
N ASP A 198 -3.48 20.53 -2.64
CA ASP A 198 -3.21 21.79 -1.95
C ASP A 198 -3.25 23.00 -2.89
N ALA A 199 -2.65 22.90 -4.09
CA ALA A 199 -2.70 23.97 -5.10
C ALA A 199 -4.12 24.25 -5.59
N SER A 200 -4.96 23.21 -5.71
CA SER A 200 -6.36 23.36 -6.11
C SER A 200 -7.21 24.01 -5.02
N PHE A 201 -6.97 23.67 -3.74
CA PHE A 201 -7.69 24.26 -2.61
C PHE A 201 -7.26 25.71 -2.34
N GLN A 202 -5.97 26.03 -2.46
CA GLN A 202 -5.48 27.42 -2.40
C GLN A 202 -6.18 28.30 -3.44
N GLN A 203 -6.36 27.79 -4.66
CA GLN A 203 -7.02 28.55 -5.73
C GLN A 203 -8.51 28.74 -5.50
N LEU A 204 -9.19 27.81 -4.82
CA LEU A 204 -10.60 27.94 -4.44
C LEU A 204 -10.79 28.90 -3.26
N ASP A 205 -9.88 28.91 -2.28
CA ASP A 205 -9.94 29.82 -1.13
C ASP A 205 -9.74 31.28 -1.57
N LEU A 206 -8.97 31.56 -2.63
CA LEU A 206 -8.83 32.90 -3.20
C LEU A 206 -10.09 33.42 -3.90
N LEU A 207 -11.00 32.53 -4.31
CA LEU A 207 -12.19 32.88 -5.10
C LEU A 207 -13.47 32.99 -4.26
N ILE A 208 -13.45 32.52 -3.01
CA ILE A 208 -14.62 32.49 -2.11
C ILE A 208 -14.30 33.32 -0.87
N GLU A 209 -14.54 34.63 -1.00
CA GLU A 209 -14.45 35.59 0.09
C GLU A 209 -15.69 35.42 1.00
N ASP A 210 -15.50 35.03 2.26
CA ASP A 210 -16.56 35.17 3.26
C ASP A 210 -16.58 36.63 3.73
N GLU A 211 -17.76 37.26 3.76
CA GLU A 211 -18.04 38.60 4.29
C GLU A 211 -17.92 38.63 5.83
N LEU A 212 -16.76 38.24 6.37
CA LEU A 212 -16.45 38.31 7.78
C LEU A 212 -15.35 39.34 8.00
N ASP A 213 -15.64 40.31 8.87
CA ASP A 213 -14.69 41.35 9.24
C ASP A 213 -13.54 40.77 10.09
N PRO A 214 -12.31 41.27 9.92
CA PRO A 214 -11.18 40.87 10.74
C PRO A 214 -11.41 41.20 12.22
N PRO A 215 -10.92 40.37 13.15
CA PRO A 215 -11.08 40.61 14.58
C PRO A 215 -10.27 41.84 15.01
N SER A 216 -10.87 42.67 15.88
CA SER A 216 -10.22 43.85 16.44
C SER A 216 -9.35 43.55 17.68
N ASP A 217 -9.56 42.40 18.35
CA ASP A 217 -8.74 41.99 19.48
C ASP A 217 -7.33 41.60 19.01
N PRO A 218 -6.26 42.27 19.49
CA PRO A 218 -4.88 41.96 19.13
C PRO A 218 -4.43 40.52 19.45
N ARG A 219 -5.17 39.80 20.29
CA ARG A 219 -4.88 38.41 20.70
C ARG A 219 -5.45 37.37 19.73
N HIS A 220 -6.31 37.78 18.78
CA HIS A 220 -6.87 36.88 17.78
C HIS A 220 -6.01 36.86 16.52
N SER A 221 -5.83 35.66 15.95
CA SER A 221 -5.16 35.51 14.65
C SER A 221 -5.93 36.22 13.55
N GLY A 222 -5.22 36.94 12.68
CA GLY A 222 -5.84 37.77 11.65
C GLY A 222 -6.29 39.16 12.08
N SER A 223 -6.01 39.58 13.33
CA SER A 223 -6.07 40.99 13.73
C SER A 223 -4.90 41.78 13.13
N GLU A 224 -4.96 43.11 13.16
CA GLU A 224 -3.85 43.96 12.67
C GLU A 224 -2.51 43.70 13.38
N ALA A 225 -2.54 43.18 14.61
CA ALA A 225 -1.36 42.83 15.39
C ALA A 225 -0.84 41.39 15.13
N SER A 226 -1.56 40.60 14.35
CA SER A 226 -1.24 39.19 14.08
C SER A 226 -0.17 39.04 13.01
N LEU A 227 0.69 38.03 13.14
CA LEU A 227 1.64 37.64 12.10
C LEU A 227 0.98 36.91 10.93
N LEU A 228 -0.29 36.51 11.10
CA LEU A 228 -1.09 35.79 10.11
C LEU A 228 -2.14 36.75 9.57
N ALA A 229 -2.01 37.18 8.32
CA ALA A 229 -2.96 38.11 7.72
C ALA A 229 -4.36 37.46 7.63
N TRP A 230 -5.41 38.24 7.90
CA TRP A 230 -6.80 37.77 7.81
C TRP A 230 -7.10 37.11 6.48
N ASP A 231 -6.51 37.65 5.41
CA ASP A 231 -6.75 37.15 4.07
C ASP A 231 -6.15 35.76 3.82
N ASP A 232 -5.00 35.49 4.45
CA ASP A 232 -4.23 34.26 4.27
C ASP A 232 -4.76 33.08 5.09
N LEU A 233 -5.67 33.33 6.03
CA LEU A 233 -6.31 32.29 6.85
C LEU A 233 -7.21 31.36 6.02
N GLY A 234 -7.67 31.81 4.86
CA GLY A 234 -8.68 31.10 4.07
C GLY A 234 -10.03 31.01 4.78
N ARG A 235 -11.03 30.47 4.06
CA ARG A 235 -12.43 30.51 4.51
C ARG A 235 -12.67 29.79 5.84
N GLN A 236 -12.10 28.59 6.00
CA GLN A 236 -12.27 27.81 7.23
C GLN A 236 -11.55 28.44 8.42
N GLY A 237 -10.37 29.04 8.18
CA GLY A 237 -9.63 29.76 9.21
C GLY A 237 -10.40 30.97 9.73
N ARG A 238 -10.93 31.81 8.84
CA ARG A 238 -11.75 32.98 9.22
C ARG A 238 -12.97 32.58 10.05
N ARG A 239 -13.70 31.52 9.67
CA ARG A 239 -14.84 31.01 10.47
C ARG A 239 -14.44 30.45 11.82
N PHE A 240 -13.31 29.75 11.89
CA PHE A 240 -12.80 29.18 13.13
C PHE A 240 -12.41 30.28 14.13
N ILE A 241 -11.79 31.36 13.65
CA ILE A 241 -11.45 32.52 14.49
C ILE A 241 -12.70 33.34 14.84
N ALA A 242 -13.57 33.65 13.88
CA ALA A 242 -14.77 34.44 14.12
C ALA A 242 -15.77 33.75 15.07
N GLY A 243 -15.80 32.42 15.08
CA GLY A 243 -16.62 31.63 15.99
C GLY A 243 -16.03 31.44 17.39
N THR A 244 -15.06 32.27 17.81
CA THR A 244 -14.47 32.18 19.16
C THR A 244 -15.45 32.78 20.16
N PRO A 245 -15.97 31.99 21.12
CA PRO A 245 -16.88 32.51 22.13
C PRO A 245 -16.12 33.47 23.04
N SER A 246 -16.75 34.59 23.36
CA SER A 246 -16.14 35.60 24.23
C SER A 246 -16.02 35.09 25.67
N GLY A 247 -15.11 35.68 26.44
CA GLY A 247 -15.00 35.38 27.88
C GLY A 247 -16.32 35.56 28.63
N GLU A 248 -17.14 36.55 28.24
CA GLU A 248 -18.46 36.78 28.84
C GLU A 248 -19.47 35.67 28.51
N GLU A 249 -19.50 35.18 27.27
CA GLU A 249 -20.38 34.08 26.86
C GLU A 249 -20.04 32.78 27.59
N LEU A 250 -18.75 32.54 27.81
CA LEU A 250 -18.30 31.37 28.55
C LEU A 250 -18.54 31.50 30.06
N ALA A 251 -18.37 32.70 30.62
CA ALA A 251 -18.66 32.97 32.03
C ALA A 251 -20.14 32.80 32.39
N ARG A 252 -21.06 33.00 31.44
CA ARG A 252 -22.50 32.73 31.62
C ARG A 252 -22.80 31.22 31.76
N THR A 253 -21.94 30.37 31.24
CA THR A 253 -22.16 28.91 31.18
C THR A 253 -21.31 28.15 32.19
N SER A 254 -20.23 28.74 32.71
CA SER A 254 -19.26 28.08 33.59
C SER A 254 -19.30 28.62 35.03
N PRO A 255 -19.26 27.76 36.06
CA PRO A 255 -19.32 28.16 37.48
C PRO A 255 -17.99 28.67 38.08
N GLY A 256 -16.94 28.90 37.28
CA GLY A 256 -15.62 29.33 37.75
C GLY A 256 -15.03 30.50 36.94
N PRO A 257 -13.86 31.03 37.33
CA PRO A 257 -13.17 32.06 36.54
C PRO A 257 -12.86 31.51 35.14
N VAL A 258 -13.38 32.15 34.09
CA VAL A 258 -13.15 31.72 32.71
C VAL A 258 -12.19 32.66 32.01
N MET A 259 -11.13 32.08 31.49
CA MET A 259 -10.20 32.71 30.59
C MET A 259 -10.70 32.59 29.15
N GLU A 260 -10.64 33.70 28.40
CA GLU A 260 -11.03 33.71 26.99
C GLU A 260 -10.12 32.77 26.17
N PRO A 261 -10.68 31.94 25.26
CA PRO A 261 -9.89 31.00 24.49
C PRO A 261 -9.00 31.72 23.48
N ILE A 262 -7.74 31.31 23.40
CA ILE A 262 -6.86 31.71 22.31
C ILE A 262 -7.03 30.70 21.17
N ARG A 263 -7.46 31.17 20.00
CA ARG A 263 -7.50 30.35 18.77
C ARG A 263 -6.48 30.87 17.79
N ILE A 264 -5.66 29.97 17.27
CA ILE A 264 -4.65 30.24 16.27
C ILE A 264 -4.87 29.33 15.08
N TYR A 265 -4.78 29.90 13.89
CA TYR A 265 -4.99 29.18 12.64
C TYR A 265 -4.01 29.68 11.59
N ALA A 266 -3.17 28.81 11.03
CA ALA A 266 -2.34 29.14 9.88
C ALA A 266 -2.97 28.52 8.63
N GLY A 267 -3.40 29.38 7.69
CA GLY A 267 -4.01 28.94 6.44
C GLY A 267 -3.00 28.44 5.44
N LEU A 268 -3.50 27.83 4.35
CA LEU A 268 -2.64 27.33 3.26
C LEU A 268 -1.89 28.46 2.54
N ASN A 269 -2.40 29.70 2.61
CA ASN A 269 -1.81 30.87 1.98
C ASN A 269 -0.80 31.58 2.88
N SER A 270 -0.75 31.26 4.18
CA SER A 270 0.17 31.91 5.13
C SER A 270 1.65 31.55 4.89
N GLY A 271 1.96 30.57 4.05
CA GLY A 271 3.33 30.22 3.69
C GLY A 271 3.43 29.11 2.63
N GLU A 272 4.52 29.07 1.89
CA GLU A 272 4.66 28.15 0.75
C GLU A 272 4.83 26.68 1.21
N SER A 273 5.55 26.46 2.31
CA SER A 273 5.80 25.13 2.87
C SER A 273 5.07 24.87 4.19
N ILE A 274 4.93 23.59 4.54
CA ILE A 274 4.34 23.16 5.82
C ILE A 274 5.17 23.67 6.99
N GLU A 275 6.50 23.62 6.86
CA GLU A 275 7.44 24.07 7.88
C GLU A 275 7.33 25.58 8.13
N GLN A 276 7.17 26.38 7.07
CA GLN A 276 6.96 27.82 7.19
C GLN A 276 5.63 28.14 7.89
N ARG A 277 4.53 27.47 7.48
CA ARG A 277 3.21 27.64 8.10
C ARG A 277 3.22 27.25 9.57
N ALA A 278 3.89 26.15 9.92
CA ALA A 278 4.05 25.72 11.31
C ALA A 278 4.90 26.70 12.14
N ALA A 279 5.98 27.24 11.56
CA ALA A 279 6.81 28.24 12.23
C ALA A 279 6.04 29.54 12.50
N LEU A 280 5.21 29.99 11.56
CA LEU A 280 4.35 31.17 11.74
C LEU A 280 3.27 30.93 12.80
N ALA A 281 2.64 29.75 12.80
CA ALA A 281 1.69 29.39 13.85
C ALA A 281 2.35 29.39 15.24
N LEU A 282 3.57 28.83 15.35
CA LEU A 282 4.33 28.82 16.60
C LEU A 282 4.71 30.23 17.06
N ALA A 283 5.20 31.08 16.16
CA ALA A 283 5.53 32.47 16.48
C ALA A 283 4.29 33.24 16.95
N GLU A 284 3.13 32.99 16.34
CA GLU A 284 1.86 33.57 16.78
C GLU A 284 1.45 33.06 18.17
N MET A 285 1.66 31.77 18.48
CA MET A 285 1.43 31.18 19.81
C MET A 285 2.31 31.84 20.89
N GLU A 286 3.57 32.08 20.58
CA GLU A 286 4.50 32.78 21.47
C GLU A 286 4.07 34.25 21.68
N ARG A 287 3.70 34.96 20.61
CA ARG A 287 3.27 36.36 20.65
C ARG A 287 2.09 36.60 21.60
N VAL A 288 1.11 35.70 21.57
CA VAL A 288 -0.11 35.82 22.39
C VAL A 288 0.03 35.18 23.77
N GLY A 289 1.22 34.71 24.14
CA GLY A 289 1.48 34.07 25.43
C GLY A 289 0.67 32.78 25.61
N ALA A 290 0.42 32.03 24.52
CA ALA A 290 -0.40 30.82 24.59
C ALA A 290 0.17 29.77 25.55
N PHE A 291 1.51 29.72 25.68
CA PHE A 291 2.21 28.79 26.58
C PHE A 291 2.24 29.23 28.05
N GLU A 292 1.83 30.46 28.37
CA GLU A 292 1.82 31.00 29.73
C GLU A 292 0.49 30.76 30.46
N ARG A 293 -0.49 30.13 29.78
CA ARG A 293 -1.82 29.88 30.34
C ARG A 293 -1.84 28.54 31.08
N ASP A 294 -2.10 28.60 32.38
CA ASP A 294 -2.43 27.42 33.18
C ASP A 294 -3.88 26.99 32.91
N TYR A 295 -4.10 25.67 32.88
CA TYR A 295 -5.37 25.01 32.51
C TYR A 295 -6.46 25.06 33.59
#